data_AF-A0A1Q6H313-F1
#
_entry.id   AF-A0A1Q6H313-F1
#
_cell.length_a   1.000
_cell.length_b   1.000
_cell.length_c   1.000
_cell.angle_alpha   90.00
_cell.angle_beta   90.00
_cell.angle_gamma   90.00
#
_symmetry.space_group_name_H-M   'P 1'
#
loop_
_entity.id
_entity.type
_entity.pdbx_description
1 polymer ?
#
loop_
_entity_poly.entity_id
_entity_poly.type
_entity_poly.pdbx_seq_one_letter_code
_entity_poly.pdbx_strand_id
1 'polypeptide(L)'
;MHNRNQSDLLPYEKLAILDIDRKKADSLPMEVKEKLMAGEVTPIMQVSINARNGSIITMPMKLQMTTDKNGAPALIAYPVRAELDWERNKVLNLTQQEAERLARGEVIQKAVNVNGEKTQQYLQLDPETKSVIHRRVTDIKLEQRLKDMEKVNDIELGMQQKQQVREGKPVELNVGGEKVSVGIDLKELQGFKLIKGDMKEWERQQKLRYDEIHPEYLGLVMTDKNRWEYQKVVDRQSVERAISLSPSRKETKANSLKL
;
A
#
# COMPACT_ATOMS: atom_id res chain seq x y z
N MET A 1 26.61 11.58 -2.35
CA MET A 1 26.03 12.74 -1.63
C MET A 1 24.53 12.53 -1.53
N HIS A 2 24.02 12.31 -0.32
CA HIS A 2 22.61 12.00 -0.07
C HIS A 2 21.79 13.29 -0.16
N ASN A 3 20.85 13.36 -1.12
CA ASN A 3 19.93 14.48 -1.27
C ASN A 3 18.89 14.42 -0.14
N ARG A 4 19.26 14.91 1.05
CA ARG A 4 18.39 15.10 2.22
C ARG A 4 17.53 16.34 1.98
N ASN A 5 16.39 16.16 1.33
CA ASN A 5 15.28 17.12 1.34
C ASN A 5 13.98 16.41 1.76
N GLN A 6 14.06 15.50 2.74
CA GLN A 6 12.89 15.11 3.51
C GLN A 6 12.84 16.08 4.69
N SER A 7 11.75 16.84 4.80
CA SER A 7 11.51 17.67 5.98
C SER A 7 11.59 16.79 7.22
N ASP A 8 12.43 17.13 8.20
CA ASP A 8 12.54 16.43 9.50
C ASP A 8 11.28 16.57 10.38
N LEU A 9 10.21 17.12 9.83
CA LEU A 9 8.95 17.40 10.51
C LEU A 9 7.81 16.65 9.83
N LEU A 10 6.93 16.07 10.66
CA LEU A 10 5.68 15.45 10.23
C LEU A 10 4.81 16.45 9.45
N PRO A 11 3.97 15.98 8.51
CA PRO A 11 3.12 16.83 7.70
C PRO A 11 1.86 17.22 8.49
N TYR A 12 2.03 17.99 9.57
CA TYR A 12 0.98 18.32 10.53
C TYR A 12 -0.29 18.88 9.89
N GLU A 13 -0.16 19.78 8.91
CA GLU A 13 -1.31 20.35 8.21
C GLU A 13 -2.10 19.31 7.42
N LYS A 14 -1.41 18.30 6.84
CA LYS A 14 -2.06 17.23 6.09
C LYS A 14 -2.69 16.20 7.03
N LEU A 15 -2.03 15.89 8.13
CA LEU A 15 -2.55 15.03 9.20
C LEU A 15 -3.79 15.66 9.86
N ALA A 16 -3.85 16.98 10.00
CA ALA A 16 -5.01 17.67 10.58
C ALA A 16 -6.30 17.47 9.76
N ILE A 17 -6.22 17.25 8.44
CA ILE A 17 -7.38 16.91 7.59
C ILE A 17 -8.02 15.59 8.03
N LEU A 18 -7.22 14.71 8.62
CA LEU A 18 -7.58 13.41 9.16
C LEU A 18 -7.93 13.46 10.66
N ASP A 19 -8.22 14.65 11.19
CA ASP A 19 -8.43 14.91 12.62
C ASP A 19 -7.24 14.51 13.52
N ILE A 20 -6.05 14.38 12.93
CA ILE A 20 -4.79 14.16 13.63
C ILE A 20 -4.11 15.53 13.78
N ASP A 21 -4.53 16.27 14.79
CA ASP A 21 -3.90 17.55 15.14
C ASP A 21 -2.44 17.37 15.59
N ARG A 22 -1.73 18.48 15.83
CA ARG A 22 -0.32 18.44 16.24
C ARG A 22 -0.09 17.59 17.50
N LYS A 23 -0.98 17.68 18.49
CA LYS A 23 -0.83 16.91 19.75
C LYS A 23 -1.00 15.41 19.48
N LYS A 24 -2.01 15.03 18.70
CA LYS A 24 -2.25 13.65 18.28
C LYS A 24 -1.11 13.12 17.42
N ALA A 25 -0.62 13.92 16.47
CA ALA A 25 0.51 13.60 15.61
C ALA A 25 1.79 13.34 16.42
N ASP A 26 2.09 14.19 17.40
CA ASP A 26 3.25 14.02 18.28
C ASP A 26 3.13 12.76 19.16
N SER A 27 1.89 12.41 19.53
CA SER A 27 1.56 11.19 20.31
C SER A 27 1.46 9.90 19.49
N LEU A 28 1.64 9.95 18.17
CA LEU A 28 1.62 8.74 17.34
C LEU A 28 2.70 7.75 17.82
N PRO A 29 2.47 6.44 17.68
CA PRO A 29 3.48 5.42 17.95
C PRO A 29 4.78 5.73 17.21
N MET A 30 5.93 5.45 17.83
CA MET A 30 7.23 5.77 17.24
C MET A 30 7.41 5.12 15.86
N GLU A 31 6.99 3.86 15.71
CA GLU A 31 7.02 3.14 14.43
C GLU A 31 6.25 3.88 13.32
N VAL A 32 5.07 4.43 13.62
CA VAL A 32 4.26 5.19 12.65
C VAL A 32 4.99 6.45 12.23
N LYS A 33 5.58 7.17 13.20
CA LYS A 33 6.33 8.40 12.92
C LYS A 33 7.56 8.09 12.07
N GLU A 34 8.34 7.08 12.44
CA GLU A 34 9.52 6.66 11.68
C GLU A 34 9.17 6.26 10.25
N LYS A 35 8.11 5.46 10.05
CA LYS A 35 7.64 5.08 8.71
C LYS A 35 7.15 6.26 7.90
N LEU A 36 6.37 7.17 8.49
CA LEU A 36 5.95 8.39 7.79
C LEU A 36 7.15 9.24 7.39
N MET A 37 8.10 9.47 8.30
CA MET A 37 9.31 10.26 8.06
C MET A 37 10.20 9.63 6.99
N ALA A 38 10.32 8.30 7.01
CA ALA A 38 10.97 7.55 5.96
C ALA A 38 10.25 7.75 4.61
N GLY A 39 8.93 7.91 4.59
CA GLY A 39 8.12 7.86 3.37
C GLY A 39 7.68 6.42 3.05
N GLU A 40 7.71 5.54 4.05
CA GLU A 40 7.12 4.22 4.03
C GLU A 40 5.62 4.28 4.30
N VAL A 41 4.95 3.18 3.97
CA VAL A 41 3.53 3.02 4.28
C VAL A 41 3.40 2.62 5.76
N THR A 42 2.57 3.33 6.51
CA THR A 42 2.33 3.03 7.93
C THR A 42 1.59 1.70 8.11
N PRO A 43 1.58 1.13 9.33
CA PRO A 43 0.55 0.18 9.74
C PRO A 43 -0.86 0.77 9.57
N ILE A 44 -1.88 -0.09 9.59
CA ILE A 44 -3.28 0.35 9.56
C ILE A 44 -3.57 1.13 10.85
N MET A 45 -4.16 2.32 10.69
CA MET A 45 -4.60 3.18 11.78
C MET A 45 -6.08 3.52 11.63
N GLN A 46 -6.78 3.65 12.75
CA GLN A 46 -8.13 4.20 12.77
C GLN A 46 -8.07 5.71 12.72
N VAL A 47 -8.68 6.29 11.70
CA VAL A 47 -8.67 7.73 11.45
C VAL A 47 -10.11 8.23 11.42
N SER A 48 -10.36 9.35 12.09
CA SER A 48 -11.67 9.99 12.16
C SER A 48 -11.73 11.18 11.20
N ILE A 49 -12.77 11.26 10.38
CA ILE A 49 -12.96 12.34 9.41
C ILE A 49 -14.32 12.98 9.67
N ASN A 50 -14.33 14.30 9.79
CA ASN A 50 -15.57 15.08 9.84
C ASN A 50 -16.19 15.14 8.45
N ALA A 51 -17.32 14.44 8.28
CA ALA A 51 -18.10 14.52 7.06
C ALA A 51 -18.79 15.90 6.96
N ARG A 52 -19.12 16.31 5.73
CA ARG A 52 -19.76 17.61 5.45
C ARG A 52 -21.09 17.83 6.18
N ASN A 53 -21.74 16.75 6.61
CA ASN A 53 -22.99 16.77 7.36
C ASN A 53 -22.79 16.84 8.89
N GLY A 54 -21.56 17.02 9.37
CA GLY A 54 -21.23 17.07 10.80
C GLY A 54 -21.11 15.71 11.49
N SER A 55 -21.24 14.59 10.76
CA SER A 55 -21.00 13.25 11.32
C SER A 55 -19.52 12.88 11.30
N ILE A 56 -19.07 12.14 12.32
CA ILE A 56 -17.70 11.62 12.40
C ILE A 56 -17.67 10.24 11.76
N ILE A 57 -16.90 10.09 10.69
CA ILE A 57 -16.65 8.80 10.03
C ILE A 57 -15.31 8.28 10.54
N THR A 58 -15.31 7.12 11.19
CA THR A 58 -14.06 6.44 11.57
C THR A 58 -13.75 5.35 10.57
N MET A 59 -12.53 5.35 10.05
CA MET A 59 -12.11 4.48 8.96
C MET A 59 -10.68 3.97 9.19
N PRO A 60 -10.43 2.66 9.02
CA PRO A 60 -9.08 2.13 8.99
C PRO A 60 -8.38 2.48 7.68
N MET A 61 -7.17 3.02 7.76
CA MET A 61 -6.34 3.35 6.61
C MET A 61 -4.85 3.27 6.93
N LYS A 62 -4.02 3.04 5.91
CA LYS A 62 -2.58 3.30 5.97
C LYS A 62 -2.28 4.68 5.39
N LEU A 63 -1.20 5.30 5.84
CA LEU A 63 -0.73 6.60 5.38
C LEU A 63 0.68 6.49 4.81
N GLN A 64 1.02 7.37 3.89
CA GLN A 64 2.38 7.54 3.40
C GLN A 64 2.67 9.01 3.21
N MET A 65 3.79 9.48 3.76
CA MET A 65 4.29 10.81 3.43
C MET A 65 5.04 10.76 2.10
N THR A 66 4.78 11.73 1.25
CA THR A 66 5.49 11.95 -0.01
C THR A 66 5.77 13.43 -0.18
N THR A 67 6.37 13.82 -1.30
CA THR A 67 6.54 15.22 -1.70
C THR A 67 5.71 15.49 -2.95
N ASP A 68 5.04 16.63 -2.99
CA ASP A 68 4.38 17.09 -4.21
C ASP A 68 5.41 17.56 -5.26
N LYS A 69 4.90 18.04 -6.40
CA LYS A 69 5.73 18.57 -7.51
C LYS A 69 6.62 19.75 -7.13
N ASN A 70 6.30 20.46 -6.05
CA ASN A 70 7.05 21.61 -5.55
C ASN A 70 8.02 21.22 -4.42
N GLY A 71 8.09 19.93 -4.08
CA GLY A 71 8.89 19.44 -2.95
C GLY A 71 8.22 19.64 -1.58
N ALA A 72 6.96 20.08 -1.53
CA ALA A 72 6.24 20.26 -0.28
C ALA A 72 5.70 18.91 0.25
N PRO A 73 5.63 18.70 1.58
CA PRO A 73 5.09 17.48 2.14
C PRO A 73 3.63 17.23 1.71
N ALA A 74 3.37 16.03 1.26
CA ALA A 74 2.06 15.52 0.88
C ALA A 74 1.79 14.21 1.60
N LEU A 75 0.50 13.87 1.74
CA LEU A 75 0.05 12.67 2.43
C LEU A 75 -0.85 11.88 1.48
N ILE A 76 -0.53 10.61 1.27
CA ILE A 76 -1.39 9.66 0.56
C ILE A 76 -2.09 8.80 1.61
N ALA A 77 -3.39 8.60 1.43
CA ALA A 77 -4.21 7.74 2.29
C ALA A 77 -4.66 6.50 1.51
N TYR A 78 -4.48 5.34 2.13
CA TYR A 78 -4.86 4.03 1.61
C TYR A 78 -5.95 3.42 2.50
N PRO A 79 -7.23 3.71 2.22
CA PRO A 79 -8.33 3.18 3.02
C PRO A 79 -8.44 1.66 2.84
N VAL A 80 -8.79 0.95 3.92
CA VAL A 80 -9.05 -0.50 3.85
C VAL A 80 -10.37 -0.75 3.14
N ARG A 81 -10.34 -1.65 2.16
CA ARG A 81 -11.48 -2.07 1.35
C ARG A 81 -11.61 -3.59 1.34
N ALA A 82 -12.81 -4.09 1.04
CA ALA A 82 -13.05 -5.53 0.87
C ALA A 82 -12.32 -6.08 -0.37
N GLU A 83 -12.27 -5.29 -1.44
CA GLU A 83 -11.70 -5.69 -2.72
C GLU A 83 -11.06 -4.51 -3.45
N LEU A 84 -10.21 -4.85 -4.44
CA LEU A 84 -9.62 -3.88 -5.34
C LEU A 84 -10.73 -3.32 -6.24
N ASP A 85 -11.10 -2.08 -5.96
CA ASP A 85 -12.11 -1.35 -6.73
C ASP A 85 -11.47 -0.67 -7.96
N TRP A 86 -11.04 -1.49 -8.91
CA TRP A 86 -10.35 -1.03 -10.12
C TRP A 86 -11.27 -0.27 -11.08
N GLU A 87 -12.57 -0.57 -11.08
CA GLU A 87 -13.58 0.09 -11.92
C GLU A 87 -13.90 1.51 -11.47
N ARG A 88 -13.97 1.77 -10.15
CA ARG A 88 -14.22 3.14 -9.66
C ARG A 88 -12.96 3.99 -9.61
N ASN A 89 -11.77 3.38 -9.60
CA ASN A 89 -10.50 4.12 -9.61
C ASN A 89 -10.11 4.56 -11.04
N LYS A 90 -10.95 5.42 -11.64
CA LYS A 90 -10.77 5.96 -13.01
C LYS A 90 -9.44 6.69 -13.21
N VAL A 91 -8.80 7.13 -12.13
CA VAL A 91 -7.47 7.76 -12.17
C VAL A 91 -6.41 6.78 -12.63
N LEU A 92 -6.46 5.54 -12.15
CA LEU A 92 -5.51 4.49 -12.52
C LEU A 92 -5.83 3.87 -13.87
N ASN A 93 -7.11 3.86 -14.28
CA ASN A 93 -7.58 3.34 -15.57
C ASN A 93 -7.02 1.94 -15.89
N LEU A 94 -7.08 1.04 -14.90
CA LEU A 94 -6.54 -0.31 -15.00
C LEU A 94 -7.34 -1.14 -16.00
N THR A 95 -6.66 -1.95 -16.81
CA THR A 95 -7.30 -3.02 -17.57
C THR A 95 -7.58 -4.20 -16.64
N GLN A 96 -8.51 -5.09 -17.04
CA GLN A 96 -8.77 -6.32 -16.28
C GLN A 96 -7.49 -7.15 -16.07
N GLN A 97 -6.68 -7.32 -17.12
CA GLN A 97 -5.43 -8.07 -17.04
C GLN A 97 -4.43 -7.43 -16.04
N GLU A 98 -4.34 -6.10 -16.00
CA GLU A 98 -3.49 -5.41 -15.04
C GLU A 98 -4.01 -5.54 -13.60
N ALA A 99 -5.32 -5.46 -13.39
CA ALA A 99 -5.94 -5.67 -12.10
C ALA A 99 -5.71 -7.09 -11.58
N GLU A 100 -5.81 -8.10 -12.44
CA GLU A 100 -5.49 -9.50 -12.11
C GLU A 100 -4.01 -9.69 -11.74
N ARG A 101 -3.10 -9.05 -12.47
CA ARG A 101 -1.66 -9.06 -12.15
C ARG A 101 -1.37 -8.43 -10.79
N LEU A 102 -1.96 -7.26 -10.52
CA LEU A 102 -1.88 -6.61 -9.21
C LEU A 102 -2.45 -7.51 -8.10
N ALA A 103 -3.57 -8.19 -8.36
CA ALA A 103 -4.19 -9.13 -7.41
C ALA A 103 -3.29 -10.35 -7.11
N ARG A 104 -2.43 -10.76 -8.06
CA ARG A 104 -1.39 -11.79 -7.83
C ARG A 104 -0.16 -11.27 -7.09
N GLY A 105 -0.13 -9.98 -6.73
CA GLY A 105 1.00 -9.35 -6.04
C GLY A 105 2.12 -8.89 -6.97
N GLU A 106 1.88 -8.83 -8.29
CA GLU A 106 2.85 -8.27 -9.23
C GLU A 106 2.92 -6.73 -9.09
N VAL A 107 4.08 -6.18 -9.42
CA VAL A 107 4.23 -4.74 -9.68
C VAL A 107 4.09 -4.52 -11.19
N ILE A 108 3.32 -3.51 -11.58
CA ILE A 108 3.16 -3.13 -12.98
C ILE A 108 3.61 -1.68 -13.20
N GLN A 109 4.20 -1.42 -14.36
CA GLN A 109 4.48 -0.05 -14.82
C GLN A 109 3.35 0.43 -15.72
N LYS A 110 2.78 1.60 -15.43
CA LYS A 110 1.67 2.18 -16.19
C LYS A 110 1.76 3.70 -16.29
N ALA A 111 1.32 4.23 -17.41
CA ALA A 111 1.07 5.66 -17.58
C ALA A 111 -0.24 6.05 -16.86
N VAL A 112 -0.12 6.83 -15.78
CA VAL A 112 -1.24 7.32 -14.99
C VAL A 112 -1.38 8.82 -15.17
N ASN A 113 -2.62 9.30 -15.34
CA ASN A 113 -2.89 10.73 -15.37
C ASN A 113 -3.08 11.23 -13.93
N VAL A 114 -2.08 11.90 -13.39
CA VAL A 114 -2.13 12.50 -12.06
C VAL A 114 -2.19 14.01 -12.22
N ASN A 115 -3.29 14.63 -11.80
CA ASN A 115 -3.50 16.08 -11.85
C ASN A 115 -3.35 16.69 -13.27
N GLY A 116 -3.71 15.96 -14.33
CA GLY A 116 -3.63 16.41 -15.72
C GLY A 116 -2.33 16.04 -16.44
N GLU A 117 -1.34 15.50 -15.72
CA GLU A 117 -0.06 15.07 -16.29
C GLU A 117 0.02 13.55 -16.42
N LYS A 118 0.34 13.06 -17.62
CA LYS A 118 0.63 11.64 -17.84
C LYS A 118 2.04 11.33 -17.34
N THR A 119 2.14 10.62 -16.23
CA THR A 119 3.41 10.19 -15.65
C THR A 119 3.52 8.67 -15.65
N GLN A 120 4.73 8.15 -15.88
CA GLN A 120 5.00 6.72 -15.75
C GLN A 120 5.16 6.37 -14.27
N GLN A 121 4.33 5.45 -13.79
CA GLN A 121 4.31 5.04 -12.39
C GLN A 121 4.37 3.52 -12.26
N TYR A 122 5.01 3.07 -11.19
CA TYR A 122 4.86 1.71 -10.69
C TYR A 122 3.62 1.64 -9.82
N LEU A 123 2.86 0.56 -9.97
CA LEU A 123 1.65 0.25 -9.23
C LEU A 123 1.82 -1.11 -8.54
N GLN A 124 1.43 -1.18 -7.27
CA GLN A 124 1.43 -2.42 -6.49
C GLN A 124 0.21 -2.48 -5.59
N LEU A 125 -0.47 -3.61 -5.52
CA LEU A 125 -1.59 -3.81 -4.60
C LEU A 125 -1.07 -4.06 -3.20
N ASP A 126 -1.57 -3.30 -2.23
CA ASP A 126 -1.39 -3.60 -0.82
C ASP A 126 -2.45 -4.63 -0.38
N PRO A 127 -2.05 -5.84 0.05
CA PRO A 127 -3.00 -6.91 0.38
C PRO A 127 -3.84 -6.60 1.63
N GLU A 128 -3.35 -5.74 2.53
CA GLU A 128 -4.04 -5.35 3.77
C GLU A 128 -5.16 -4.35 3.51
N THR A 129 -4.91 -3.34 2.69
CA THR A 129 -5.92 -2.30 2.39
C THR A 129 -6.73 -2.58 1.13
N LYS A 130 -6.27 -3.49 0.27
CA LYS A 130 -6.72 -3.65 -1.13
C LYS A 130 -6.61 -2.36 -1.94
N SER A 131 -5.77 -1.41 -1.50
CA SER A 131 -5.48 -0.18 -2.22
C SER A 131 -4.22 -0.33 -3.07
N VAL A 132 -4.14 0.41 -4.18
CA VAL A 132 -2.97 0.42 -5.06
C VAL A 132 -2.01 1.51 -4.62
N ILE A 133 -0.82 1.12 -4.17
CA ILE A 133 0.31 2.01 -3.94
C ILE A 133 0.88 2.39 -5.31
N HIS A 134 1.18 3.67 -5.50
CA HIS A 134 1.75 4.17 -6.75
C HIS A 134 2.94 5.10 -6.52
N ARG A 135 3.99 4.95 -7.32
CA ARG A 135 5.21 5.78 -7.22
C ARG A 135 5.76 6.06 -8.61
N ARG A 136 6.25 7.28 -8.86
CA ARG A 136 6.85 7.62 -10.17
C ARG A 136 8.10 6.77 -10.41
N VAL A 137 8.27 6.33 -11.65
CA VAL A 137 9.43 5.53 -12.06
C VAL A 137 10.74 6.28 -11.79
N THR A 138 10.73 7.60 -11.97
CA THR A 138 11.89 8.49 -11.72
C THR A 138 12.33 8.51 -10.26
N ASP A 139 11.42 8.24 -9.32
CA ASP A 139 11.70 8.37 -7.88
C ASP A 139 12.40 7.11 -7.33
N ILE A 140 12.26 5.95 -7.97
CA ILE A 140 12.82 4.67 -7.51
C ILE A 140 14.34 4.55 -7.76
N LYS A 141 14.95 5.45 -8.55
CA LYS A 141 16.40 5.45 -8.88
C LYS A 141 16.94 4.06 -9.25
N LEU A 142 16.12 3.26 -9.94
CA LEU A 142 16.36 1.83 -10.18
C LEU A 142 17.74 1.55 -10.80
N GLU A 143 18.16 2.33 -11.79
CA GLU A 143 19.45 2.17 -12.47
C GLU A 143 20.65 2.28 -11.52
N GLN A 144 20.61 3.25 -10.60
CA GLN A 144 21.67 3.41 -9.62
C GLN A 144 21.71 2.20 -8.68
N ARG A 145 20.54 1.70 -8.27
CA ARG A 145 20.41 0.57 -7.36
C ARG A 145 20.87 -0.74 -7.98
N LEU A 146 20.53 -0.99 -9.25
CA LEU A 146 21.04 -2.14 -9.99
C LEU A 146 22.57 -2.08 -10.08
N LYS A 147 23.17 -0.92 -10.39
CA LYS A 147 24.63 -0.75 -10.42
C LYS A 147 25.28 -0.96 -9.06
N ASP A 148 24.69 -0.44 -7.98
CA ASP A 148 25.21 -0.62 -6.63
C ASP A 148 25.16 -2.10 -6.23
N MET A 149 24.11 -2.81 -6.62
CA MET A 149 23.95 -4.24 -6.38
C MET A 149 24.97 -5.08 -7.16
N GLU A 150 25.22 -4.77 -8.43
CA GLU A 150 26.22 -5.45 -9.27
C GLU A 150 27.63 -5.35 -8.65
N LYS A 151 27.95 -4.19 -8.06
CA LYS A 151 29.25 -3.95 -7.41
C LYS A 151 29.43 -4.67 -6.07
N VAL A 152 28.38 -4.73 -5.25
CA VAL A 152 28.48 -5.24 -3.88
C VAL A 152 28.46 -6.77 -3.82
N ASN A 153 27.83 -7.41 -4.80
CA ASN A 153 27.55 -8.83 -4.75
C ASN A 153 28.28 -9.64 -5.84
N ASP A 154 29.20 -9.06 -6.62
CA ASP A 154 29.82 -9.69 -7.81
C ASP A 154 28.79 -10.33 -8.77
N ILE A 155 27.68 -9.61 -8.99
CA ILE A 155 26.58 -10.05 -9.85
C ILE A 155 26.64 -9.28 -11.16
N GLU A 156 26.54 -9.97 -12.29
CA GLU A 156 26.24 -9.33 -13.57
C GLU A 156 24.78 -9.61 -13.96
N LEU A 157 23.94 -8.56 -13.93
CA LEU A 157 22.59 -8.67 -14.46
C LEU A 157 22.62 -8.60 -15.99
N GLY A 158 22.12 -9.63 -16.66
CA GLY A 158 21.91 -9.59 -18.10
C GLY A 158 20.93 -8.49 -18.51
N MET A 159 21.04 -8.01 -19.75
CA MET A 159 20.14 -6.98 -20.30
C MET A 159 18.65 -7.36 -20.18
N GLN A 160 18.33 -8.64 -20.40
CA GLN A 160 16.96 -9.15 -20.26
C GLN A 160 16.46 -9.11 -18.81
N GLN A 161 17.33 -9.41 -17.85
CA GLN A 161 17.00 -9.38 -16.41
C GLN A 161 16.75 -7.95 -15.94
N LYS A 162 17.61 -6.99 -16.34
CA LYS A 162 17.40 -5.56 -16.05
C LYS A 162 16.06 -5.08 -16.61
N GLN A 163 15.71 -5.52 -17.82
CA GLN A 163 14.45 -5.18 -18.44
C GLN A 163 13.25 -5.76 -17.68
N GLN A 164 13.33 -7.01 -17.21
CA GLN A 164 12.28 -7.61 -16.38
C GLN A 164 12.07 -6.85 -15.07
N VAL A 165 13.16 -6.47 -14.37
CA VAL A 165 13.06 -5.66 -13.15
C VAL A 165 12.44 -4.30 -13.45
N ARG A 166 12.83 -3.65 -14.57
CA ARG A 166 12.22 -2.38 -15.02
C ARG A 166 10.72 -2.50 -15.26
N GLU A 167 10.25 -3.64 -15.75
CA GLU A 167 8.83 -3.93 -15.95
C GLU A 167 8.08 -4.27 -14.65
N GLY A 168 8.77 -4.28 -13.50
CA GLY A 168 8.22 -4.64 -12.19
C GLY A 168 8.22 -6.15 -11.90
N LYS A 169 8.79 -6.97 -12.80
CA LYS A 169 8.89 -8.41 -12.61
C LYS A 169 10.13 -8.74 -11.77
N PRO A 170 9.98 -9.56 -10.72
CA PRO A 170 11.14 -10.03 -9.96
C PRO A 170 11.99 -10.98 -10.81
N VAL A 171 13.29 -11.01 -10.53
CA VAL A 171 14.28 -11.81 -11.22
C VAL A 171 15.10 -12.61 -10.22
N GLU A 172 15.28 -13.90 -10.50
CA GLU A 172 16.19 -14.78 -9.77
C GLU A 172 17.60 -14.72 -10.39
N LEU A 173 18.60 -14.63 -9.53
CA LEU A 173 20.02 -14.54 -9.83
C LEU A 173 20.78 -15.59 -9.03
N ASN A 174 21.89 -16.10 -9.59
CA ASN A 174 22.80 -16.97 -8.86
C ASN A 174 24.08 -16.19 -8.56
N VAL A 175 24.42 -16.09 -7.27
CA VAL A 175 25.45 -15.22 -6.74
C VAL A 175 26.35 -16.05 -5.85
N GLY A 176 27.56 -16.37 -6.31
CA GLY A 176 28.49 -17.19 -5.53
C GLY A 176 27.94 -18.57 -5.12
N GLY A 177 26.99 -19.13 -5.86
CA GLY A 177 26.32 -20.41 -5.55
C GLY A 177 25.03 -20.27 -4.74
N GLU A 178 24.66 -19.06 -4.29
CA GLU A 178 23.39 -18.77 -3.63
C GLU A 178 22.36 -18.19 -4.61
N LYS A 179 21.10 -18.61 -4.48
CA LYS A 179 19.99 -18.00 -5.22
C LYS A 179 19.53 -16.73 -4.53
N VAL A 180 19.36 -15.66 -5.30
CA VAL A 180 18.92 -14.36 -4.81
C VAL A 180 17.82 -13.83 -5.73
N SER A 181 16.73 -13.34 -5.16
CA SER A 181 15.63 -12.74 -5.91
C SER A 181 15.59 -11.23 -5.69
N VAL A 182 15.52 -10.48 -6.80
CA VAL A 182 15.44 -9.01 -6.79
C VAL A 182 14.18 -8.54 -7.51
N GLY A 183 13.51 -7.53 -6.98
CA GLY A 183 12.32 -6.97 -7.61
C GLY A 183 11.94 -5.60 -7.07
N ILE A 184 11.02 -4.94 -7.76
CA ILE A 184 10.41 -3.68 -7.30
C ILE A 184 9.41 -4.02 -6.19
N ASP A 185 9.45 -3.26 -5.09
CA ASP A 185 8.49 -3.34 -3.99
C ASP A 185 8.26 -1.93 -3.44
N LEU A 186 7.10 -1.37 -3.71
CA LEU A 186 6.71 0.00 -3.35
C LEU A 186 6.39 0.17 -1.87
N LYS A 187 6.24 -0.94 -1.14
CA LYS A 187 6.13 -0.94 0.32
C LYS A 187 7.47 -0.60 0.98
N GLU A 188 8.58 -0.87 0.29
CA GLU A 188 9.91 -0.48 0.72
C GLU A 188 10.17 1.01 0.44
N LEU A 189 10.87 1.68 1.36
CA LEU A 189 11.31 3.06 1.17
C LEU A 189 12.00 3.25 -0.18
N GLN A 190 12.94 2.37 -0.47
CA GLN A 190 13.74 2.44 -1.68
C GLN A 190 13.00 1.98 -2.94
N GLY A 191 11.78 1.43 -2.83
CA GLY A 191 11.00 0.95 -3.97
C GLY A 191 11.49 -0.36 -4.57
N PHE A 192 12.46 -1.04 -3.93
CA PHE A 192 12.97 -2.34 -4.37
C PHE A 192 13.30 -3.23 -3.17
N LYS A 193 13.29 -4.53 -3.39
CA LYS A 193 13.59 -5.54 -2.38
C LYS A 193 14.57 -6.56 -2.95
N LEU A 194 15.49 -7.00 -2.10
CA LEU A 194 16.44 -8.06 -2.36
C LEU A 194 16.21 -9.16 -1.32
N ILE A 195 16.04 -10.40 -1.77
CA ILE A 195 15.78 -11.54 -0.90
C ILE A 195 16.80 -12.62 -1.22
N LYS A 196 17.46 -13.14 -0.19
CA LYS A 196 18.26 -14.38 -0.31
C LYS A 196 17.27 -15.55 -0.42
N GLY A 197 17.22 -16.18 -1.58
CA GLY A 197 16.26 -17.22 -1.91
C GLY A 197 15.85 -17.21 -3.38
N ASP A 198 15.20 -18.29 -3.77
CA ASP A 198 14.62 -18.46 -5.10
C ASP A 198 13.30 -17.67 -5.24
N MET A 199 12.71 -17.74 -6.43
CA MET A 199 11.43 -17.08 -6.68
C MET A 199 10.28 -17.59 -5.79
N LYS A 200 10.35 -18.83 -5.27
CA LYS A 200 9.35 -19.35 -4.33
C LYS A 200 9.49 -18.68 -2.97
N GLU A 201 10.72 -18.45 -2.51
CA GLU A 201 10.97 -17.71 -1.28
C GLU A 201 10.52 -16.25 -1.42
N TRP A 202 10.67 -15.64 -2.61
CA TRP A 202 10.11 -14.33 -2.89
C TRP A 202 8.59 -14.31 -2.71
N GLU A 203 7.86 -15.25 -3.33
CA GLU A 203 6.41 -15.36 -3.17
C GLU A 203 6.00 -15.64 -1.71
N ARG A 204 6.77 -16.49 -1.01
CA ARG A 204 6.54 -16.82 0.40
C ARG A 204 6.70 -15.59 1.28
N GLN A 205 7.75 -14.79 1.08
CA GLN A 205 8.01 -13.56 1.82
C GLN A 205 6.96 -12.47 1.56
N GLN A 206 6.42 -12.40 0.33
CA GLN A 206 5.30 -11.51 0.03
C GLN A 206 4.03 -11.93 0.80
N LYS A 207 3.85 -13.24 1.05
CA LYS A 207 2.72 -13.79 1.82
C LYS A 207 2.93 -13.70 3.35
N LEU A 208 4.11 -14.02 3.87
CA LEU A 208 4.43 -14.04 5.32
C LEU A 208 4.37 -12.68 6.00
N ARG A 209 4.72 -11.60 5.29
CA ARG A 209 4.59 -10.23 5.83
C ARG A 209 3.16 -9.92 6.30
N TYR A 210 2.17 -10.58 5.73
CA TYR A 210 0.78 -10.46 6.16
C TYR A 210 0.55 -11.10 7.55
N ASP A 211 1.21 -12.20 7.85
CA ASP A 211 1.02 -12.96 9.10
C ASP A 211 1.83 -12.37 10.27
N GLU A 212 3.02 -11.80 10.01
CA GLU A 212 3.91 -11.24 11.06
C GLU A 212 3.43 -9.90 11.65
N ILE A 213 2.73 -9.07 10.85
CA ILE A 213 2.28 -7.71 11.25
C ILE A 213 0.96 -7.76 12.05
N HIS A 214 0.32 -8.93 12.13
CA HIS A 214 -0.95 -9.16 12.82
C HIS A 214 -0.82 -10.13 14.01
N PRO A 215 -0.03 -9.80 15.05
CA PRO A 215 0.14 -10.64 16.24
C PRO A 215 -1.14 -10.77 17.08
N GLU A 216 -2.15 -9.89 16.93
CA GLU A 216 -3.47 -10.08 17.54
C GLU A 216 -4.25 -11.31 17.00
N TYR A 217 -3.73 -11.98 15.96
CA TYR A 217 -4.21 -13.26 15.44
C TYR A 217 -3.25 -14.43 15.76
N LEU A 218 -2.20 -14.22 16.57
CA LEU A 218 -1.31 -15.28 17.07
C LEU A 218 -2.12 -16.27 17.93
N GLY A 219 -2.58 -17.34 17.28
CA GLY A 219 -3.48 -18.35 17.83
C GLY A 219 -4.38 -19.02 16.78
N LEU A 220 -4.48 -18.46 15.57
CA LEU A 220 -5.30 -18.98 14.46
C LEU A 220 -4.44 -19.32 13.25
N VAL A 221 -3.46 -20.19 13.47
CA VAL A 221 -2.42 -20.60 12.52
C VAL A 221 -3.01 -21.25 11.27
N MET A 222 -2.52 -20.86 10.08
CA MET A 222 -2.51 -21.71 8.90
C MET A 222 -1.11 -22.32 8.71
N THR A 223 -0.89 -23.45 9.40
CA THR A 223 -0.36 -24.65 8.74
C THR A 223 -1.44 -25.12 7.76
N ASP A 224 -1.11 -25.89 6.73
CA ASP A 224 -1.96 -26.33 5.59
C ASP A 224 -3.40 -26.87 5.89
N LYS A 225 -3.85 -26.94 7.15
CA LYS A 225 -5.18 -27.42 7.59
C LYS A 225 -6.29 -26.37 7.69
N ASN A 226 -6.04 -25.05 7.76
CA ASN A 226 -7.06 -24.06 8.20
C ASN A 226 -7.62 -23.11 7.12
N ARG A 227 -7.57 -23.49 5.84
CA ARG A 227 -8.00 -22.66 4.70
C ARG A 227 -9.47 -22.21 4.71
N TRP A 228 -10.35 -22.95 5.40
CA TRP A 228 -11.81 -22.74 5.36
C TRP A 228 -12.32 -21.73 6.40
N GLU A 229 -11.69 -21.62 7.56
CA GLU A 229 -12.17 -20.76 8.65
C GLU A 229 -11.76 -19.30 8.47
N TYR A 230 -10.61 -19.06 7.85
CA TYR A 230 -10.12 -17.73 7.50
C TYR A 230 -11.03 -16.99 6.51
N GLN A 231 -11.49 -17.68 5.46
CA GLN A 231 -12.42 -17.09 4.49
C GLN A 231 -13.74 -16.68 5.18
N LYS A 232 -14.26 -17.50 6.11
CA LYS A 232 -15.50 -17.17 6.84
C LYS A 232 -15.34 -15.96 7.78
N VAL A 233 -14.18 -15.74 8.37
CA VAL A 233 -13.95 -14.60 9.28
C VAL A 233 -13.73 -13.31 8.50
N VAL A 234 -12.99 -13.37 7.39
CA VAL A 234 -12.83 -12.25 6.47
C VAL A 234 -14.18 -11.88 5.83
N ASP A 235 -14.96 -12.87 5.39
CA ASP A 235 -16.31 -12.67 4.87
C ASP A 235 -17.25 -12.09 5.93
N ARG A 236 -17.18 -12.57 7.19
CA ARG A 236 -18.01 -12.05 8.29
C ARG A 236 -17.64 -10.61 8.68
N GLN A 237 -16.34 -10.29 8.76
CA GLN A 237 -15.89 -8.93 9.10
C GLN A 237 -16.04 -7.93 7.95
N SER A 238 -15.93 -8.39 6.70
CA SER A 238 -16.20 -7.56 5.51
C SER A 238 -17.69 -7.25 5.38
N VAL A 239 -18.58 -8.21 5.67
CA VAL A 239 -20.03 -7.97 5.74
C VAL A 239 -20.41 -7.05 6.91
N GLU A 240 -19.77 -7.17 8.07
CA GLU A 240 -20.08 -6.32 9.24
C GLU A 240 -19.54 -4.88 9.11
N ARG A 241 -18.46 -4.65 8.34
CA ARG A 241 -17.82 -3.32 8.19
C ARG A 241 -18.16 -2.63 6.87
N ALA A 242 -18.55 -3.36 5.83
CA ALA A 242 -19.11 -2.78 4.63
C ALA A 242 -20.57 -2.38 4.89
N ILE A 243 -20.74 -1.15 5.35
CA ILE A 243 -22.02 -0.41 5.31
C ILE A 243 -23.04 -0.85 6.37
N SER A 244 -22.90 -0.29 7.58
CA SER A 244 -24.08 0.19 8.33
C SER A 244 -24.26 1.69 8.09
N LEU A 245 -24.54 2.07 6.84
CA LEU A 245 -25.34 3.27 6.58
C LEU A 245 -26.80 2.89 6.91
N SER A 246 -27.13 2.79 8.20
CA SER A 246 -28.54 2.72 8.60
C SER A 246 -29.20 4.07 8.24
N PRO A 247 -30.22 4.10 7.36
CA PRO A 247 -30.98 5.31 7.17
C PRO A 247 -31.73 5.59 8.48
N SER A 248 -31.42 6.72 9.09
CA SER A 248 -32.27 7.33 10.11
C SER A 248 -33.68 7.50 9.53
N ARG A 249 -34.61 6.62 9.88
CA ARG A 249 -36.03 6.83 9.66
C ARG A 249 -36.68 7.11 11.02
N LYS A 250 -36.57 8.36 11.45
CA LYS A 250 -37.63 8.98 12.24
C LYS A 250 -38.82 9.18 11.30
N GLU A 251 -39.71 8.19 11.23
CA GLU A 251 -41.07 8.42 10.78
C GLU A 251 -41.98 8.47 12.00
N THR A 252 -42.29 9.70 12.38
CA THR A 252 -43.40 10.06 13.24
C THR A 252 -44.67 9.47 12.62
N LYS A 253 -45.32 8.55 13.33
CA LYS A 253 -46.68 8.10 13.01
C LYS A 253 -47.61 9.32 13.02
N ALA A 254 -48.05 9.76 11.85
CA ALA A 254 -49.27 10.56 11.71
C ALA A 254 -50.32 9.67 11.04
N ASN A 255 -51.36 9.37 11.83
CA ASN A 255 -52.60 8.74 11.39
C ASN A 255 -53.22 9.53 10.22
N SER A 256 -53.70 8.84 9.19
CA SER A 256 -55.15 8.70 8.94
C SER A 256 -55.41 8.20 7.52
N LEU A 257 -55.98 6.99 7.42
CA LEU A 257 -56.89 6.65 6.33
C LEU A 257 -58.12 7.57 6.39
N LYS A 258 -58.55 8.09 5.24
CA LYS A 258 -59.84 7.72 4.63
C LYS A 258 -60.04 8.35 3.24
N LEU A 259 -60.37 7.44 2.32
CA LEU A 259 -61.05 7.53 1.01
C LEU A 259 -60.42 8.39 -0.08
#